data_AF-A0A4P9WWG3-F1
#
_entry.id   AF-A0A4P9WWG3-F1
#
_cell.length_a   1.000
_cell.length_b   1.000
_cell.length_c   1.000
_cell.angle_alpha   90.00
_cell.angle_beta   90.00
_cell.angle_gamma   90.00
#
_symmetry.space_group_name_H-M   'P 1'
#
loop_
_entity.id
_entity.type
_entity.pdbx_description
1 polymer ?
#
loop_
_entity_poly.entity_id
_entity_poly.type
_entity_poly.pdbx_seq_one_letter_code
_entity_poly.pdbx_strand_id
1 'polypeptide(L)' 'MLSGYWGPVTSSVDFCETNYEVSPFLAEFWNAISSLAMFFIGIMIVGLGSLAFHGTLVRATQAWDELPMLISTNAFVF' A
#
# COMPACT_ATOMS: atom_id res chain seq x y z
N MET A 1 -7.60 -16.42 -20.63
CA MET A 1 -6.44 -16.35 -19.71
C MET A 1 -5.23 -16.01 -20.54
N LEU A 2 -4.63 -14.84 -20.35
CA LEU A 2 -3.40 -14.48 -21.04
C LEU A 2 -2.25 -15.33 -20.47
N SER A 3 -1.27 -15.69 -21.30
CA SER A 3 -0.05 -16.33 -20.79
C SER A 3 0.72 -15.30 -19.96
N GLY A 4 0.95 -15.59 -18.68
CA GLY A 4 1.69 -14.73 -17.79
C GLY A 4 3.15 -14.55 -18.22
N TYR A 5 3.66 -13.32 -18.11
CA TYR A 5 5.05 -12.99 -18.49
C TYR A 5 6.09 -13.66 -17.57
N TRP A 6 5.77 -13.81 -16.28
CA TRP A 6 6.70 -14.24 -15.22
C TRP A 6 6.84 -15.77 -15.05
N GLY A 7 6.21 -16.56 -15.91
CA GLY A 7 6.25 -18.03 -15.84
C GLY A 7 5.09 -18.63 -15.02
N PRO A 8 5.22 -19.92 -14.61
CA PRO A 8 4.16 -20.61 -13.87
C PRO A 8 4.05 -20.13 -12.42
N VAL A 9 2.84 -20.21 -11.86
CA VAL A 9 2.56 -19.85 -10.45
C VAL A 9 3.20 -20.90 -9.53
N THR A 10 4.05 -20.44 -8.60
CA THR A 10 4.77 -21.28 -7.62
C THR A 10 4.48 -20.90 -6.16
N SER A 11 3.61 -19.92 -5.94
CA SER A 11 3.18 -19.52 -4.60
C SER A 11 2.35 -20.62 -3.92
N SER A 12 2.42 -20.71 -2.60
CA SER A 12 1.57 -21.60 -1.79
C SER A 12 0.15 -21.07 -1.61
N VAL A 13 -0.05 -19.77 -1.85
CA VAL A 13 -1.32 -19.06 -1.72
C VAL A 13 -1.59 -18.31 -3.03
N ASP A 14 -2.85 -18.36 -3.45
CA ASP A 14 -3.45 -17.69 -4.60
C ASP A 14 -4.78 -17.13 -4.10
N PHE A 15 -5.09 -15.85 -4.33
CA PHE A 15 -6.34 -15.27 -3.85
C PHE A 15 -7.48 -15.58 -4.83
N CYS A 16 -8.64 -14.94 -4.63
CA CYS A 16 -9.84 -15.22 -5.42
C CYS A 16 -9.81 -14.55 -6.82
N GLU A 17 -8.86 -13.64 -7.08
CA GLU A 17 -8.77 -12.93 -8.36
C GLU A 17 -8.17 -13.84 -9.44
N THR A 18 -8.72 -13.77 -10.65
CA THR A 18 -8.28 -14.55 -11.81
C THR A 18 -6.93 -14.07 -12.35
N ASN A 19 -5.96 -14.98 -12.36
CA ASN A 19 -4.60 -14.71 -12.82
C ASN A 19 -4.53 -14.30 -14.32
N TYR A 20 -3.85 -13.18 -14.58
CA TYR A 20 -3.57 -12.61 -15.90
C TYR A 20 -4.82 -12.38 -16.76
N GLU A 21 -5.92 -11.92 -16.17
CA GLU A 21 -7.13 -11.56 -16.91
C GLU A 21 -6.99 -10.21 -17.62
N VAL A 22 -6.49 -9.17 -16.91
CA VAL A 22 -6.44 -7.79 -17.42
C VAL A 22 -5.11 -7.44 -18.10
N SER A 23 -3.99 -7.98 -17.60
CA SER A 23 -2.65 -7.67 -18.07
C SER A 23 -1.75 -8.91 -18.05
N PRO A 24 -0.84 -9.12 -19.02
CA PRO A 24 0.13 -10.21 -18.97
C PRO A 24 1.26 -9.95 -17.97
N PHE A 25 1.39 -8.74 -17.43
CA PHE A 25 2.45 -8.34 -16.51
C PHE A 25 2.08 -8.45 -15.03
N LEU A 26 0.79 -8.32 -14.70
CA LEU A 26 0.27 -8.40 -13.33
C LEU A 26 -0.71 -9.58 -13.26
N ALA A 27 -0.45 -10.52 -12.36
CA ALA A 27 -1.26 -11.73 -12.20
C ALA A 27 -2.65 -11.38 -11.63
N GLU A 28 -2.71 -10.78 -10.45
CA GLU A 28 -3.93 -10.28 -9.83
C GLU A 28 -3.97 -8.74 -9.96
N PHE A 29 -4.57 -8.25 -11.04
CA PHE A 29 -4.48 -6.85 -11.44
C PHE A 29 -5.09 -5.89 -10.42
N TRP A 30 -6.29 -6.21 -9.92
CA TRP A 30 -7.01 -5.36 -8.97
C TRP A 30 -6.38 -5.42 -7.57
N ASN A 31 -5.92 -6.59 -7.13
CA ASN A 31 -5.17 -6.72 -5.88
C ASN A 31 -3.84 -5.95 -5.92
N ALA A 32 -3.10 -6.02 -7.04
CA ALA A 32 -1.84 -5.30 -7.19
C ALA A 32 -2.03 -3.77 -7.18
N ILE A 33 -3.00 -3.26 -7.93
CA ILE A 33 -3.24 -1.81 -8.02
C ILE A 33 -3.81 -1.26 -6.71
N SER A 34 -4.75 -1.97 -6.08
CA SER A 34 -5.29 -1.54 -4.79
C SER A 34 -4.21 -1.50 -3.70
N SER A 35 -3.28 -2.46 -3.69
CA SER A 35 -2.11 -2.45 -2.79
C SER A 35 -1.22 -1.23 -3.01
N LEU A 36 -0.95 -0.88 -4.27
CA LEU A 36 -0.19 0.32 -4.61
C LEU A 36 -0.91 1.61 -4.17
N ALA A 37 -2.22 1.68 -4.36
CA ALA A 37 -3.01 2.83 -3.91
C ALA A 37 -2.99 2.99 -2.38
N MET A 38 -3.11 1.89 -1.62
CA MET A 38 -3.01 1.92 -0.16
C MET A 38 -1.65 2.45 0.31
N PHE A 39 -0.55 2.05 -0.34
CA PHE A 39 0.79 2.56 -0.04
C PHE A 39 0.86 4.10 -0.18
N PHE A 40 0.41 4.65 -1.30
CA PHE A 40 0.46 6.10 -1.53
C PHE A 40 -0.42 6.88 -0.56
N ILE A 41 -1.63 6.37 -0.26
CA ILE A 41 -2.52 7.00 0.73
C ILE A 41 -1.84 7.04 2.11
N GLY A 42 -1.21 5.94 2.54
CA GLY A 42 -0.48 5.88 3.82
C GLY A 42 0.63 6.93 3.92
N ILE A 43 1.47 7.02 2.89
CA ILE A 43 2.53 8.05 2.81
C ILE A 43 1.95 9.46 2.80
N MET A 44 0.85 9.71 2.08
CA MET A 44 0.21 11.02 2.07
C MET A 44 -0.30 11.43 3.46
N ILE A 45 -0.87 10.51 4.24
CA ILE A 45 -1.34 10.80 5.61
C ILE A 45 -0.16 11.20 6.50
N VAL A 46 0.95 10.46 6.43
CA VAL A 46 2.18 10.81 7.15
C VAL A 46 2.69 12.20 6.74
N GLY A 47 2.77 12.47 5.43
CA GLY A 47 3.25 13.75 4.92
C GLY A 47 2.38 14.94 5.34
N LEU A 48 1.05 14.79 5.33
CA LEU A 48 0.12 15.83 5.77
C LEU A 48 0.20 16.08 7.28
N GLY A 49 0.34 15.03 8.09
CA GLY A 49 0.58 15.14 9.54
C GLY A 49 1.86 15.91 9.85
N SER A 50 2.96 15.54 9.20
CA SER A 50 4.26 16.20 9.33
C SER A 50 4.20 17.67 8.91
N LEU A 51 3.57 17.97 7.77
CA LEU A 51 3.37 19.35 7.31
C LEU A 51 2.60 20.19 8.35
N ALA A 52 1.51 19.65 8.90
CA ALA A 52 0.70 20.33 9.91
C ALA A 52 1.49 20.55 11.21
N PHE A 53 2.27 19.56 11.67
CA PHE A 53 3.11 19.70 12.85
C PHE A 53 4.18 20.77 12.66
N HIS A 54 4.96 20.70 11.58
CA HIS A 54 6.02 21.68 11.31
C HIS A 54 5.50 23.10 11.06
N GLY A 55 4.25 23.26 10.60
CA GLY A 55 3.60 24.56 10.45
C GLY A 55 3.05 25.17 11.74
N THR A 56 2.80 24.36 12.79
CA THR A 56 2.06 24.81 13.98
C THR A 56 2.78 24.60 15.32
N LEU A 57 3.62 23.57 15.44
CA LEU A 57 4.26 23.11 16.68
C LEU A 57 3.29 22.94 17.86
N VAL A 58 2.06 22.51 17.56
CA VAL A 58 1.02 22.25 18.56
C VAL A 58 1.01 20.77 18.93
N ARG A 59 0.77 20.45 20.21
CA ARG A 59 0.71 19.06 20.70
C ARG A 59 -0.29 18.18 19.93
N ALA A 60 -1.43 18.75 19.54
CA ALA A 60 -2.44 18.03 18.77
C ALA A 60 -1.90 17.59 17.40
N THR A 61 -1.18 18.47 16.69
CA THR A 61 -0.59 18.16 15.38
C THR A 61 0.66 17.29 15.50
N GLN A 62 1.38 17.32 16.64
CA GLN A 62 2.42 16.34 16.94
C GLN A 62 1.87 14.91 16.99
N ALA A 63 0.72 14.69 17.65
CA ALA A 63 0.08 13.37 17.66
C ALA A 63 -0.31 12.92 16.24
N TRP A 64 -0.66 13.86 15.37
CA TRP A 64 -1.01 13.58 13.96
C TRP A 64 0.20 13.28 13.08
N ASP A 65 1.42 13.62 13.51
CA ASP A 65 2.68 13.24 12.84
C ASP A 65 3.15 11.86 13.33
N GLU A 66 3.21 11.66 14.65
CA GLU A 66 3.76 10.45 15.25
C GLU A 66 2.85 9.21 15.09
N LEU A 67 1.52 9.35 15.24
CA LEU A 67 0.61 8.20 15.18
C LEU A 67 0.57 7.54 13.79
N PRO A 68 0.44 8.28 12.67
CA PRO A 68 0.51 7.67 11.34
C PRO A 68 1.86 7.02 11.03
N MET A 69 2.97 7.55 11.54
CA MET A 69 4.30 6.92 11.40
C MET A 69 4.39 5.59 12.16
N LEU A 70 3.86 5.53 13.38
CA LEU A 70 3.80 4.27 14.14
C LEU A 70 2.84 3.26 13.49
N ILE A 71 1.68 3.69 13.03
CA ILE A 71 0.70 2.79 12.39
C ILE A 71 1.25 2.26 11.07
N SER A 72 1.84 3.12 10.23
CA SER A 72 2.42 2.70 8.94
C SER A 72 3.55 1.69 9.13
N THR A 73 4.49 1.95 10.03
CA THR A 73 5.60 1.02 10.29
C THR A 73 5.15 -0.33 10.84
N ASN A 74 4.08 -0.39 11.63
CA ASN A 74 3.53 -1.65 12.12
C ASN A 74 2.59 -2.34 11.10
N ALA A 75 1.95 -1.59 10.21
CA ALA A 75 1.07 -2.14 9.17
C ALA A 75 1.82 -2.90 8.08
N PHE A 76 3.13 -2.64 7.88
CA PHE A 76 3.97 -3.34 6.90
C PHE A 76 4.77 -4.52 7.49
N VAL A 77 4.51 -4.93 8.74
CA VAL A 77 5.22 -6.02 9.44
C VAL A 77 4.46 -7.36 9.41
N PHE A 78 3.31 -7.42 8.74
CA PHE A 78 2.51 -8.65 8.63
C PHE A 78 2.30 -9.05 7.17
#